data_AF-A0A848XDJ6-F1
#
_entry.id   AF-A0A848XDJ6-F1
#
_cell.length_a   1.000
_cell.length_b   1.000
_cell.length_c   1.000
_cell.angle_alpha   90.00
_cell.angle_beta   90.00
_cell.angle_gamma   90.00
#
_symmetry.space_group_name_H-M   'P 1'
#
loop_
_entity.id
_entity.type
_entity.pdbx_description
1 polymer ?
#
loop_
_entity_poly.entity_id
_entity_poly.type
_entity_poly.pdbx_seq_one_letter_code
_entity_poly.pdbx_strand_id
1 'polypeptide(L)'
;MVALLEALPRLEGSELIFWAPRGGALSDATLGKVQKLMHSADLKRGGRGYVDAATGLPIVPHGLRSTFRTWVSERTTFDGDMAEIALFHKVGNKVQQAYDRADMVERRRALMAAWGRFLRGREAEGAFPLKGANDG
;
A
#
# COMPACT_ATOMS: atom_id res chain seq x y z
N MET A 1 -10.64 6.71 0.60
CA MET A 1 -10.27 5.35 0.15
C MET A 1 -11.52 4.49 -0.01
N VAL A 2 -12.47 4.52 0.93
CA VAL A 2 -13.78 3.88 0.77
C VAL A 2 -14.54 4.40 -0.45
N ALA A 3 -14.60 5.72 -0.65
CA ALA A 3 -15.22 6.32 -1.84
C ALA A 3 -14.65 5.81 -3.19
N LEU A 4 -13.37 5.42 -3.23
CA LEU A 4 -12.80 4.81 -4.44
C LEU A 4 -13.40 3.41 -4.68
N LEU A 5 -13.52 2.60 -3.62
CA LEU A 5 -14.08 1.24 -3.70
C LEU A 5 -15.59 1.23 -3.99
N GLU A 6 -16.30 2.28 -3.58
CA GLU A 6 -17.72 2.47 -3.89
C GLU A 6 -17.94 2.91 -5.35
N ALA A 7 -17.01 3.69 -5.91
CA ALA A 7 -17.08 4.14 -7.29
C ALA A 7 -16.65 3.07 -8.31
N LEU A 8 -16.02 1.98 -7.87
CA LEU A 8 -15.67 0.87 -8.74
C LEU A 8 -16.94 0.14 -9.20
N PRO A 9 -16.99 -0.34 -10.46
CA PRO A 9 -18.06 -1.22 -10.89
C PRO A 9 -18.17 -2.45 -9.97
N ARG A 10 -19.31 -3.13 -9.98
CA ARG A 10 -19.51 -4.39 -9.26
C ARG A 10 -19.90 -5.46 -10.25
N LEU A 11 -19.24 -6.63 -10.18
CA LEU A 11 -19.64 -7.79 -10.95
C LEU A 11 -20.83 -8.45 -10.24
N GLU A 12 -21.96 -8.55 -10.93
CA GLU A 12 -23.17 -9.19 -10.41
C GLU A 12 -22.86 -10.63 -9.97
N GLY A 13 -23.31 -11.00 -8.77
CA GLY A 13 -23.08 -12.33 -8.20
C GLY A 13 -21.65 -12.60 -7.69
N SER A 14 -20.76 -11.61 -7.64
CA SER A 14 -19.38 -11.76 -7.17
C SER A 14 -19.09 -10.95 -5.91
N GLU A 15 -18.45 -11.59 -4.92
CA GLU A 15 -17.97 -10.92 -3.69
C GLU A 15 -16.59 -10.24 -3.88
N LEU A 16 -15.95 -10.45 -5.03
CA LEU A 16 -14.61 -9.94 -5.31
C LEU A 16 -14.64 -8.45 -5.66
N ILE A 17 -13.76 -7.67 -5.01
CA ILE A 17 -13.53 -6.25 -5.35
C ILE A 17 -12.74 -6.13 -6.66
N PHE A 18 -11.81 -7.04 -6.91
CA PHE A 18 -11.01 -7.10 -8.14
C PHE A 18 -11.24 -8.44 -8.83
N TRP A 19 -12.06 -8.45 -9.87
CA TRP A 19 -12.38 -9.65 -10.65
C TRP A 19 -11.71 -9.63 -12.03
N ALA A 20 -11.44 -10.82 -12.58
CA ALA A 20 -10.99 -10.94 -13.96
C ALA A 20 -12.18 -10.82 -14.94
N PRO A 21 -11.97 -10.43 -16.21
CA PRO A 21 -13.05 -10.25 -17.19
C PRO A 21 -13.95 -11.47 -17.42
N ARG A 22 -13.45 -12.68 -17.12
CA ARG A 22 -14.20 -13.95 -17.23
C ARG A 22 -14.70 -14.47 -15.88
N GLY A 23 -14.74 -13.62 -14.84
CA GLY A 23 -15.02 -13.99 -13.46
C GLY A 23 -13.79 -14.52 -12.71
N GLY A 24 -13.93 -14.69 -11.40
CA GLY A 24 -12.85 -15.14 -10.50
C GLY A 24 -11.87 -14.01 -10.11
N ALA A 25 -10.94 -14.33 -9.22
CA ALA A 25 -9.99 -13.37 -8.67
C ALA A 25 -9.00 -12.88 -9.72
N LEU A 26 -8.67 -11.59 -9.67
CA LEU A 26 -7.60 -11.03 -10.49
C LEU A 26 -6.25 -11.72 -10.16
N SER A 27 -5.52 -12.14 -11.19
CA SER A 27 -4.22 -12.80 -11.00
C SER A 27 -3.08 -11.83 -10.67
N ASP A 28 -2.06 -12.32 -9.94
CA ASP A 28 -0.81 -11.58 -9.70
C ASP A 28 -0.10 -11.17 -11.00
N ALA A 29 -0.19 -12.01 -12.04
CA ALA A 29 0.37 -11.70 -13.35
C ALA A 29 -0.31 -10.47 -13.97
N THR A 30 -1.61 -10.27 -13.73
CA THR A 30 -2.32 -9.06 -14.17
C THR A 30 -1.82 -7.83 -13.42
N LEU A 31 -1.61 -7.93 -12.11
CA LEU A 31 -1.05 -6.82 -11.31
C LEU A 31 0.35 -6.43 -11.81
N GLY A 32 1.20 -7.41 -12.11
CA GLY A 32 2.52 -7.18 -12.70
C GLY A 32 2.44 -6.51 -14.09
N LYS A 33 1.44 -6.86 -14.92
CA LYS A 33 1.21 -6.19 -16.21
C LYS A 33 0.77 -4.74 -16.03
N VAL A 34 -0.13 -4.44 -15.10
CA VAL A 34 -0.58 -3.06 -14.82
C VAL A 34 0.61 -2.18 -14.43
N GLN A 35 1.50 -2.66 -13.58
CA GLN A 35 2.68 -1.91 -13.16
C GLN A 35 3.63 -1.60 -14.33
N LYS A 36 3.87 -2.59 -15.21
CA LYS A 36 4.64 -2.39 -16.44
C LYS A 36 3.99 -1.37 -17.37
N LEU A 37 2.66 -1.43 -17.52
CA LEU A 37 1.91 -0.48 -18.34
C LEU A 37 2.00 0.94 -17.78
N MET A 38 1.87 1.11 -16.46
CA MET A 38 2.01 2.41 -15.80
C MET A 38 3.42 2.99 -16.01
N HIS A 39 4.46 2.18 -15.81
CA HIS A 39 5.84 2.57 -16.05
C HIS A 39 6.08 3.02 -17.50
N SER A 40 5.69 2.20 -18.48
CA SER A 40 5.84 2.54 -19.89
C SER A 40 5.01 3.77 -20.30
N ALA A 41 3.81 3.93 -19.75
CA ALA A 41 2.96 5.08 -20.03
C ALA A 41 3.57 6.38 -19.48
N ASP A 42 4.24 6.32 -18.32
CA ASP A 42 4.93 7.47 -17.74
C ASP A 42 6.16 7.88 -18.55
N LEU A 43 6.98 6.91 -18.96
CA LEU A 43 8.12 7.16 -19.87
C LEU A 43 7.67 7.81 -21.18
N LYS A 44 6.56 7.34 -21.76
CA LYS A 44 5.99 7.93 -22.99
C LYS A 44 5.52 9.39 -22.82
N ARG A 45 5.17 9.80 -21.60
CA ARG A 45 4.83 11.19 -21.28
C ARG A 45 6.06 12.07 -20.99
N GLY A 46 7.28 11.53 -21.15
CA GLY A 46 8.52 12.20 -20.78
C GLY A 46 8.83 12.15 -19.28
N GLY A 47 8.09 11.33 -18.51
CA GLY A 47 8.40 11.07 -17.11
C GLY A 47 9.58 10.13 -16.95
N ARG A 48 10.03 9.96 -15.71
CA ARG A 48 11.14 9.08 -15.31
C ARG A 48 10.73 7.62 -15.15
N GLY A 49 9.43 7.31 -15.28
CA GLY A 49 8.90 6.01 -14.93
C GLY A 49 8.87 5.77 -13.42
N TYR A 50 8.27 4.64 -13.03
CA TYR A 50 8.27 4.19 -11.65
C TYR A 50 9.46 3.28 -11.42
N VAL A 51 10.48 3.81 -10.76
CA VAL A 51 11.73 3.14 -10.43
C VAL A 51 12.03 3.25 -8.94
N ASP A 52 12.71 2.25 -8.41
CA ASP A 52 13.29 2.28 -7.08
C ASP A 52 14.39 3.35 -7.01
N ALA A 53 14.38 4.15 -5.94
CA ALA A 53 15.28 5.30 -5.82
C ALA A 53 16.74 4.91 -5.55
N ALA A 54 16.97 3.73 -4.94
CA ALA A 54 18.31 3.27 -4.60
C ALA A 54 18.98 2.53 -5.78
N THR A 55 18.20 1.74 -6.52
CA THR A 55 18.72 0.84 -7.58
C THR A 55 18.43 1.34 -8.99
N GLY A 56 17.47 2.27 -9.16
CA GLY A 56 17.01 2.74 -10.48
C GLY A 56 16.20 1.70 -11.27
N LEU A 57 15.92 0.52 -10.69
CA LEU A 57 15.20 -0.55 -11.36
C LEU A 57 13.68 -0.32 -11.32
N PRO A 58 12.90 -0.78 -12.33
CA PRO A 58 11.45 -0.71 -12.28
C PRO A 58 10.87 -1.40 -11.05
N ILE A 59 9.88 -0.76 -10.41
CA ILE A 59 9.21 -1.34 -9.24
C ILE A 59 8.45 -2.63 -9.63
N VAL A 60 8.40 -3.60 -8.71
CA VAL A 60 7.63 -4.87 -8.83
C VAL A 60 6.59 -5.00 -7.71
N PRO A 61 5.58 -5.89 -7.81
CA PRO A 61 4.48 -5.95 -6.84
C PRO A 61 4.94 -6.26 -5.40
N HIS A 62 6.00 -7.06 -5.24
CA HIS A 62 6.59 -7.32 -3.92
C HIS A 62 7.13 -6.03 -3.27
N GLY A 63 7.58 -5.08 -4.10
CA GLY A 63 8.02 -3.77 -3.65
C GLY A 63 6.95 -3.00 -2.89
N LEU A 64 5.65 -3.17 -3.19
CA LEU A 64 4.58 -2.41 -2.53
C LEU A 64 4.45 -2.74 -1.03
N ARG A 65 4.57 -4.02 -0.65
CA ARG A 65 4.51 -4.43 0.76
C ARG A 65 5.77 -3.97 1.51
N SER A 66 6.95 -4.11 0.89
CA SER A 66 8.21 -3.62 1.45
C SER A 66 8.21 -2.10 1.59
N THR A 67 7.71 -1.35 0.60
CA THR A 67 7.59 0.12 0.67
C THR A 67 6.70 0.54 1.83
N PHE A 68 5.56 -0.13 2.04
CA PHE A 68 4.72 0.14 3.20
C PHE A 68 5.47 -0.12 4.52
N ARG A 69 6.18 -1.25 4.60
CA ARG A 69 6.96 -1.61 5.81
C ARG A 69 8.07 -0.61 6.11
N THR A 70 8.86 -0.25 5.10
CA THR A 70 9.91 0.76 5.20
C THR A 70 9.34 2.11 5.59
N TRP A 71 8.21 2.54 4.98
CA TRP A 71 7.56 3.78 5.36
C TRP A 71 7.12 3.80 6.83
N VAL A 72 6.51 2.73 7.33
CA VAL A 72 6.14 2.66 8.75
C VAL A 72 7.38 2.78 9.63
N SER A 73 8.45 2.04 9.31
CA SER A 73 9.67 1.99 10.12
C SER A 73 10.48 3.28 10.12
N GLU A 74 10.59 3.95 8.97
CA GLU A 74 11.49 5.09 8.82
C GLU A 74 10.79 6.43 8.98
N ARG A 75 9.48 6.47 8.69
CA ARG A 75 8.76 7.72 8.53
C ARG A 75 7.64 7.90 9.52
N THR A 76 7.37 6.95 10.42
CA THR A 76 6.28 7.09 11.37
C THR A 76 6.66 6.65 12.78
N THR A 77 5.86 7.04 13.76
CA THR A 77 5.95 6.54 15.14
C THR A 77 5.02 5.36 15.40
N PHE A 78 4.43 4.78 14.36
CA PHE A 78 3.55 3.63 14.48
C PHE A 78 4.35 2.38 14.83
N ASP A 79 3.75 1.52 15.66
CA ASP A 79 4.36 0.27 16.10
C ASP A 79 4.66 -0.65 14.90
N GLY A 80 5.86 -1.23 14.90
CA GLY A 80 6.29 -2.18 13.90
C GLY A 80 5.36 -3.40 13.84
N ASP A 81 4.88 -3.90 14.97
CA ASP A 81 3.95 -5.03 15.03
C ASP A 81 2.60 -4.67 14.39
N MET A 82 2.18 -3.41 14.49
CA MET A 82 0.96 -2.93 13.84
C MET A 82 1.07 -2.94 12.31
N ALA A 83 2.26 -2.69 11.75
CA ALA A 83 2.49 -2.81 10.31
C ALA A 83 2.35 -4.26 9.83
N GLU A 84 2.86 -5.22 10.60
CA GLU A 84 2.75 -6.66 10.29
C GLU A 84 1.28 -7.13 10.36
N ILE A 85 0.54 -6.71 11.39
CA ILE A 85 -0.89 -7.01 11.52
C ILE A 85 -1.68 -6.37 10.37
N ALA A 86 -1.32 -5.16 9.93
CA ALA A 86 -1.93 -4.50 8.76
C ALA A 86 -1.65 -5.24 7.44
N LEU A 87 -0.51 -5.95 7.35
CA LEU A 87 -0.17 -6.84 6.24
C LEU A 87 -0.80 -8.24 6.37
N PHE A 88 -1.68 -8.46 7.36
CA PHE A 88 -2.31 -9.74 7.66
C PHE A 88 -1.29 -10.82 8.07
N HIS A 89 -0.11 -10.41 8.56
CA HIS A 89 0.82 -11.32 9.20
C HIS A 89 0.39 -11.58 10.65
N LYS A 90 0.62 -12.81 11.11
CA LYS A 90 0.39 -13.17 12.52
C LYS A 90 1.58 -12.72 13.35
N VAL A 91 1.33 -11.85 14.31
CA VAL A 91 2.34 -11.39 15.29
C VAL A 91 2.00 -11.99 16.66
N GLY A 92 3.02 -12.35 17.44
CA GLY A 92 2.85 -12.86 18.80
C GLY A 92 2.26 -14.28 18.91
N ASN A 93 2.02 -14.72 20.15
CA ASN A 93 1.45 -16.02 20.46
C ASN A 93 -0.10 -15.99 20.47
N LYS A 94 -0.75 -17.17 20.53
CA LYS A 94 -2.23 -17.30 20.50
C LYS A 94 -2.97 -16.52 21.59
N VAL A 95 -2.32 -16.29 22.74
CA VAL A 95 -2.91 -15.56 23.88
C VAL A 95 -2.89 -14.05 23.63
N GLN A 96 -1.76 -13.52 23.12
CA GLN A 96 -1.63 -12.12 22.71
C GLN A 96 -2.65 -11.74 21.62
N GLN A 97 -2.79 -12.60 20.60
CA GLN A 97 -3.74 -12.42 19.48
C GLN A 97 -5.22 -12.41 19.90
N ALA A 98 -5.56 -12.96 21.07
CA ALA A 98 -6.94 -12.98 21.58
C ALA A 98 -7.34 -11.66 22.25
N TYR A 99 -6.42 -11.02 22.97
CA TYR A 99 -6.64 -9.73 23.63
C TYR A 99 -6.61 -8.55 22.65
N ASP A 100 -5.80 -8.64 21.59
CA ASP A 100 -5.54 -7.51 20.68
C ASP A 100 -6.68 -7.21 19.67
N ARG A 101 -7.73 -8.04 19.58
CA ARG A 101 -8.61 -8.04 18.40
C ARG A 101 -9.48 -6.78 18.21
N ALA A 102 -9.92 -6.13 19.29
CA ALA A 102 -10.81 -4.95 19.22
C ALA A 102 -10.03 -3.62 19.08
N ASP A 103 -8.97 -3.43 19.87
CA ASP A 103 -8.15 -2.21 19.85
C ASP A 103 -7.36 -2.05 18.53
N MET A 104 -6.96 -3.18 17.91
CA MET A 104 -6.17 -3.15 16.68
C MET A 104 -6.95 -2.71 15.44
N VAL A 105 -8.29 -2.69 15.44
CA VAL A 105 -9.06 -2.21 14.28
C VAL A 105 -8.91 -0.70 14.12
N GLU A 106 -9.10 0.07 15.20
CA GLU A 106 -9.02 1.52 15.13
C GLU A 106 -7.58 2.01 14.97
N ARG A 107 -6.61 1.35 15.61
CA ARG A 107 -5.19 1.62 15.38
C ARG A 107 -4.78 1.35 13.92
N ARG A 108 -5.26 0.25 13.31
CA ARG A 108 -5.05 0.00 11.86
C ARG A 108 -5.75 1.03 10.98
N ARG A 109 -6.94 1.51 11.36
CA ARG A 109 -7.63 2.56 10.61
C ARG A 109 -6.78 3.83 10.57
N ALA A 110 -6.23 4.26 11.70
CA ALA A 110 -5.34 5.41 11.79
C ALA A 110 -4.08 5.23 10.92
N LEU A 111 -3.44 4.06 10.99
CA LEU A 111 -2.28 3.72 10.15
C LEU A 111 -2.60 3.81 8.65
N MET A 112 -3.72 3.20 8.22
CA MET A 112 -4.14 3.20 6.81
C MET A 112 -4.55 4.60 6.33
N ALA A 113 -5.14 5.42 7.20
CA ALA A 113 -5.45 6.81 6.90
C ALA A 113 -4.16 7.64 6.70
N ALA A 114 -3.18 7.47 7.59
CA ALA A 114 -1.86 8.08 7.47
C ALA A 114 -1.15 7.66 6.18
N TRP A 115 -1.14 6.36 5.88
CA TRP A 115 -0.58 5.83 4.62
C TRP A 115 -1.25 6.43 3.39
N GLY A 116 -2.58 6.51 3.40
CA GLY A 116 -3.33 7.12 2.31
C GLY A 116 -3.05 8.61 2.12
N ARG A 117 -2.76 9.36 3.20
CA ARG A 117 -2.33 10.77 3.12
C ARG A 117 -0.95 10.86 2.47
N PHE A 118 0.01 10.06 2.94
CA PHE A 118 1.36 10.01 2.40
C PHE A 118 1.38 9.73 0.89
N LEU A 119 0.62 8.72 0.43
CA LEU A 119 0.52 8.39 -1.00
C LEU A 119 -0.07 9.51 -1.87
N ARG A 120 -0.81 10.45 -1.27
CA ARG A 120 -1.37 11.64 -1.95
C ARG A 120 -0.46 12.87 -1.85
N GLY A 121 0.78 12.70 -1.37
CA GLY A 121 1.71 13.81 -1.15
C GLY A 121 1.28 14.76 -0.04
N ARG A 122 0.43 14.31 0.89
CA ARG A 122 0.02 15.09 2.06
C ARG A 122 0.81 14.62 3.27
N GLU A 123 1.12 15.56 4.18
CA GLU A 123 1.68 15.19 5.47
C GLU A 123 0.74 14.23 6.20
N ALA A 124 1.32 13.16 6.73
CA ALA A 124 0.61 12.22 7.57
C ALA A 124 0.89 12.57 9.04
N GLU A 125 -0.14 12.70 9.88
CA GLU A 125 0.08 12.86 11.32
C GLU A 125 0.84 11.65 11.87
N GLY A 126 1.83 11.91 12.72
CA GLY A 126 2.76 10.90 13.21
C GLY A 126 3.85 10.51 12.20
N ALA A 127 3.91 11.17 11.04
CA ALA A 127 4.99 10.99 10.08
C ALA A 127 6.00 12.14 10.09
N PHE A 128 7.28 11.81 9.96
CA PHE A 128 8.34 12.83 9.84
C PHE A 128 8.26 13.52 8.48
N PRO A 129 8.45 14.85 8.42
CA PRO A 129 8.44 15.60 7.16
C PRO A 129 9.46 15.01 6.17
N LEU A 130 9.08 15.02 4.90
CA LEU A 130 10.00 14.66 3.81
C LEU A 130 11.16 15.66 3.84
N LYS A 131 12.37 15.20 4.17
CA LYS A 131 13.57 15.99 3.96
C LYS A 131 13.59 16.34 2.46
N GLY A 132 13.45 17.63 2.17
CA GLY A 132 13.35 18.12 0.80
C GLY A 132 14.56 17.63 0.01
N ALA A 133 14.31 17.07 -1.17
CA ALA A 133 15.31 17.00 -2.22
C ALA A 133 15.48 18.42 -2.75
N ASN A 134 16.22 19.27 -2.02
CA ASN A 134 16.67 20.56 -2.54
C ASN A 134 17.89 21.09 -1.78
N ASP A 135 18.96 20.29 -1.72
CA ASP A 135 20.29 20.76 -1.35
C ASP A 135 21.28 20.29 -2.43
N GLY A 136 21.67 21.18 -3.37
CA GLY A 136 22.76 20.98 -4.33
C GLY A 136 22.40 21.27 -5.78
#